data_AF-A0AB74FIP4-F1
#
_entry.id   AF-A0AB74FIP4-F1
#
_cell.length_a   1.000
_cell.length_b   1.000
_cell.length_c   1.000
_cell.angle_alpha   90.00
_cell.angle_beta   90.00
_cell.angle_gamma   90.00
#
_symmetry.space_group_name_H-M   'P 1'
#
loop_
_entity.id
_entity.type
_entity.pdbx_description
1 polymer ?
#
loop_
_entity_poly.entity_id
_entity_poly.type
_entity_poly.pdbx_seq_one_letter_code
_entity_poly.pdbx_strand_id
1 'polypeptide(L)' 'MLKTWETTLEQDASQFAGLDSQEVFTDLAAGRYVGGWDVMSAIDQVKGNNPALADDLEKFRSRVSATYSFWS' A
#
# COMPACT_ATOMS: atom_id res chain seq x y z
N MET A 1 -6.66 21.95 2.83
CA MET A 1 -5.51 21.97 1.89
C MET A 1 -4.48 21.01 2.44
N LEU A 2 -4.31 19.82 1.84
CA LEU A 2 -3.20 18.94 2.19
C LEU A 2 -1.89 19.68 1.87
N LYS A 3 -0.96 19.69 2.82
CA LYS A 3 0.37 20.28 2.61
C LYS A 3 1.12 19.42 1.60
N THR A 4 1.89 20.04 0.73
CA THR A 4 2.65 19.44 -0.39
C THR A 4 3.69 18.36 0.00
N TRP A 5 3.72 17.92 1.26
CA TRP A 5 4.67 16.95 1.83
C TRP A 5 3.99 15.70 2.41
N GLU A 6 2.67 15.66 2.48
CA GLU A 6 1.91 14.46 2.83
C GLU A 6 1.50 13.79 1.51
N THR A 7 2.27 12.81 1.04
CA THR A 7 1.77 11.95 -0.04
C THR A 7 0.56 11.18 0.47
N THR A 8 -0.41 10.83 -0.37
CA THR A 8 -1.55 10.01 0.05
C THR A 8 -1.23 8.52 -0.07
N LEU A 9 -2.04 7.64 0.54
CA LEU A 9 -1.83 6.19 0.40
C LEU A 9 -1.94 5.74 -1.07
N GLU A 10 -2.80 6.39 -1.84
CA GLU A 10 -2.98 6.14 -3.28
C GLU A 10 -1.70 6.50 -4.06
N GLN A 11 -1.04 7.60 -3.70
CA GLN A 11 0.23 7.99 -4.32
C GLN A 11 1.36 7.01 -3.98
N ASP A 12 1.45 6.58 -2.74
CA ASP A 12 2.45 5.58 -2.35
C ASP A 12 2.17 4.23 -3.03
N ALA A 13 0.91 3.80 -3.10
CA ALA A 13 0.51 2.55 -3.76
C ALA A 13 0.89 2.53 -5.25
N SER A 14 0.92 3.69 -5.91
CA SER A 14 1.31 3.78 -7.33
C SER A 14 2.73 3.29 -7.61
N GLN A 15 3.62 3.32 -6.61
CA GLN A 15 4.99 2.80 -6.71
C GLN A 15 5.03 1.27 -6.82
N PHE A 16 3.96 0.60 -6.37
CA PHE A 16 3.86 -0.86 -6.31
C PHE A 16 2.79 -1.42 -7.26
N ALA A 17 2.10 -0.56 -8.02
CA ALA A 17 1.03 -0.96 -8.92
C ALA A 17 1.50 -2.04 -9.93
N GLY A 18 0.71 -3.11 -10.04
CA GLY A 18 0.99 -4.25 -10.91
C GLY A 18 2.06 -5.23 -10.39
N LEU A 19 2.60 -5.01 -9.18
CA LEU A 19 3.53 -5.96 -8.57
C LEU A 19 2.81 -7.08 -7.80
N ASP A 20 1.61 -6.81 -7.30
CA ASP A 20 0.78 -7.78 -6.59
C ASP A 20 -0.15 -8.52 -7.57
N SER A 21 -0.47 -9.78 -7.28
CA SER A 21 -1.22 -10.62 -8.22
C SER A 21 -2.71 -10.30 -8.31
N GLN A 22 -3.23 -9.51 -7.37
CA GLN A 22 -4.65 -9.19 -7.24
C GLN A 22 -4.97 -7.75 -7.63
N GLU A 23 -3.99 -7.02 -8.18
CA GLU A 23 -4.08 -5.61 -8.56
C GLU A 23 -4.51 -4.66 -7.42
N VAL A 24 -4.30 -5.07 -6.16
CA VAL A 24 -4.68 -4.30 -4.96
C VAL A 24 -3.99 -2.94 -4.94
N PHE A 25 -2.70 -2.88 -5.29
CA PHE A 25 -1.98 -1.59 -5.33
C PHE A 25 -2.43 -0.72 -6.50
N THR A 26 -2.83 -1.32 -7.62
CA THR A 26 -3.40 -0.60 -8.76
C THR A 26 -4.76 0.01 -8.40
N ASP A 27 -5.62 -0.77 -7.75
CA ASP A 27 -6.93 -0.32 -7.30
C ASP A 27 -6.82 0.78 -6.23
N LEU A 28 -5.92 0.60 -5.26
CA LEU A 28 -5.62 1.61 -4.26
C LEU A 28 -5.06 2.89 -4.89
N ALA A 29 -4.12 2.78 -5.83
CA ALA A 29 -3.57 3.94 -6.54
C ALA A 29 -4.62 4.69 -7.38
N ALA A 30 -5.64 3.98 -7.85
CA ALA A 30 -6.80 4.56 -8.53
C ALA A 30 -7.85 5.15 -7.57
N GLY A 31 -7.62 5.11 -6.25
CA GLY A 31 -8.56 5.58 -5.23
C GLY A 31 -9.81 4.70 -5.10
N ARG A 32 -9.76 3.45 -5.57
CA ARG A 32 -10.85 2.49 -5.39
C ARG A 32 -10.79 1.92 -3.98
N TYR A 33 -11.94 1.46 -3.51
CA TYR A 33 -12.02 0.80 -2.21
C TYR A 33 -11.25 -0.52 -2.26
N VAL A 34 -10.29 -0.66 -1.35
CA VAL A 34 -9.60 -1.91 -1.04
C VAL A 34 -9.69 -2.16 0.46
N GLY A 35 -9.87 -3.42 0.85
CA GLY A 35 -9.85 -3.80 2.25
C GLY A 35 -8.43 -3.66 2.80
N GLY A 36 -8.29 -3.15 4.03
CA GLY A 36 -6.96 -3.03 4.64
C GLY A 36 -6.23 -4.38 4.70
N TRP A 37 -6.95 -5.48 4.97
CA TRP A 37 -6.38 -6.83 5.00
C TRP A 37 -5.81 -7.25 3.65
N ASP A 38 -6.47 -6.88 2.56
CA ASP A 38 -6.01 -7.14 1.20
C ASP A 38 -4.71 -6.37 0.92
N VAL A 39 -4.63 -5.11 1.36
CA VAL A 39 -3.41 -4.31 1.24
C VAL A 39 -2.25 -4.94 2.01
N MET A 40 -2.48 -5.45 3.23
CA MET A 40 -1.43 -6.13 4.00
C MET A 40 -0.97 -7.43 3.33
N SER A 41 -1.91 -8.20 2.80
CA SER A 41 -1.61 -9.43 2.06
C SER A 41 -0.78 -9.13 0.80
N ALA A 42 -1.15 -8.09 0.05
CA ALA A 42 -0.41 -7.63 -1.13
C ALA A 42 1.02 -7.17 -0.76
N ILE A 43 1.19 -6.46 0.36
CA ILE A 43 2.51 -6.06 0.88
C ILE A 43 3.38 -7.28 1.14
N ASP A 44 2.86 -8.27 1.87
CA ASP A 44 3.62 -9.47 2.23
C ASP A 44 3.97 -10.30 0.98
N GLN A 45 3.05 -10.40 0.01
CA GLN A 45 3.30 -11.04 -1.29
C GLN A 45 4.43 -10.35 -2.06
N VAL A 46 4.31 -9.03 -2.28
CA VAL A 46 5.29 -8.28 -3.09
C VAL A 46 6.64 -8.24 -2.40
N LYS A 47 6.68 -8.14 -1.07
CA LYS A 47 7.93 -8.21 -0.29
C LYS A 47 8.64 -9.55 -0.46
N GLY A 48 7.90 -10.66 -0.45
CA GLY A 48 8.45 -12.00 -0.67
C GLY A 48 9.05 -12.18 -2.07
N ASN A 49 8.42 -11.58 -3.08
CA ASN A 49 8.86 -11.68 -4.48
C ASN A 49 9.93 -10.63 -4.87
N ASN A 50 9.99 -9.50 -4.16
CA ASN A 50 10.87 -8.38 -4.46
C ASN A 50 11.63 -7.93 -3.20
N PRO A 51 12.68 -8.66 -2.77
CA PRO A 51 13.43 -8.33 -1.56
C PRO A 51 14.05 -6.93 -1.57
N ALA A 52 14.37 -6.41 -2.77
CA ALA A 52 14.90 -5.05 -2.95
C ALA A 52 13.90 -3.94 -2.56
N LEU A 53 12.60 -4.24 -2.53
CA LEU A 53 11.53 -3.30 -2.16
C LEU A 53 11.09 -3.46 -0.69
N ALA A 54 11.73 -4.34 0.08
CA ALA A 54 11.27 -4.68 1.43
C ALA A 54 11.17 -3.47 2.35
N ASP A 55 12.17 -2.58 2.34
CA ASP A 55 12.19 -1.39 3.19
C ASP A 55 11.09 -0.39 2.83
N ASP A 56 10.83 -0.20 1.53
CA ASP A 56 9.80 0.73 1.06
C ASP A 56 8.40 0.17 1.30
N LEU A 57 8.21 -1.14 1.14
CA LEU A 57 6.98 -1.84 1.50
C LEU A 57 6.70 -1.80 3.01
N GLU A 58 7.73 -1.86 3.86
CA GLU A 58 7.56 -1.76 5.32
C GLU A 58 7.16 -0.35 5.75
N LYS A 59 7.74 0.69 5.13
CA LYS A 59 7.29 2.09 5.32
C LYS A 59 5.83 2.24 4.90
N PHE A 60 5.47 1.70 3.73
CA PHE A 60 4.10 1.73 3.24
C PHE A 60 3.14 1.00 4.19
N ARG A 61 3.51 -0.18 4.69
CA ARG A 61 2.77 -0.95 5.71
C ARG A 61 2.46 -0.12 6.95
N SER A 62 3.46 0.60 7.46
CA SER A 62 3.30 1.46 8.64
C SER A 62 2.24 2.56 8.41
N ARG A 63 2.26 3.17 7.21
CA ARG A 63 1.29 4.20 6.84
C ARG A 63 -0.12 3.66 6.65
N VAL A 64 -0.26 2.50 6.00
CA VAL A 64 -1.55 1.81 5.86
C VAL A 64 -2.11 1.47 7.24
N SER A 65 -1.28 0.95 8.15
CA SER A 65 -1.65 0.64 9.54
C SER A 65 -2.13 1.85 10.35
N ALA A 66 -1.56 3.03 10.10
CA ALA A 66 -1.97 4.26 10.77
C ALA A 66 -3.30 4.82 10.22
N THR A 67 -3.64 4.50 8.97
CA THR A 67 -4.83 5.04 8.27
C THR A 67 -6.05 4.13 8.41
N TYR A 68 -5.84 2.81 8.26
CA TYR A 68 -6.88 1.81 8.46
C TYR A 68 -6.87 1.37 9.92
N SER A 69 -7.99 1.55 10.63
CA SER A 69 -8.15 0.92 11.94
C SER A 69 -8.46 -0.57 11.72
N PHE A 70 -7.43 -1.41 11.81
CA PHE A 70 -7.55 -2.86 11.66
C PHE A 70 -8.16 -3.57 12.88
N TRP A 71 -8.25 -2.86 14.02
CA TRP A 71 -8.59 -3.40 15.34
C TRP A 71 -9.77 -2.69 16.01
N SER A 72 -10.78 -2.27 15.23
CA SER A 72 -12.04 -1.73 15.78
C SER A 72 -13.18 -2.72 15.63
#